data_AF-A0A640VWX1-F1
#
_entry.id   AF-A0A640VWX1-F1
#
_cell.length_a   1.000
_cell.length_b   1.000
_cell.length_c   1.000
_cell.angle_alpha   90.00
_cell.angle_beta   90.00
_cell.angle_gamma   90.00
#
_symmetry.space_group_name_H-M   'P 1'
#
loop_
_entity.id
_entity.type
_entity.pdbx_description
1 polymer ?
#
loop_
_entity_poly.entity_id
_entity_poly.type
_entity_poly.pdbx_seq_one_letter_code
_entity_poly.pdbx_strand_id
1 'polypeptide(L)'
;MLRQVGEDITEELEYIPGRFVANRIVRPRMACKDCESFTQADLPSRPIERGRLGPGLLAHVLVGKYCDHLLRDRQSKICARDQVDLHRSTLTDWVDAVRHC
;
A
#
# COMPACT_ATOMS: atom_id res chain seq x y z
N MET A 1 -32.78 10.20 -0.21
CA MET A 1 -31.59 11.09 -0.13
C MET A 1 -30.41 10.29 0.38
N LEU A 2 -29.29 10.26 -0.36
CA LEU A 2 -28.03 9.67 0.12
C LEU A 2 -27.32 10.64 1.07
N ARG A 3 -26.86 10.14 2.21
CA ARG A 3 -26.10 10.89 3.21
C ARG A 3 -24.84 10.11 3.59
N GLN A 4 -23.71 10.80 3.68
CA GLN A 4 -22.50 10.24 4.27
C GLN A 4 -22.68 10.07 5.78
N VAL A 5 -22.47 8.85 6.26
CA VAL A 5 -22.56 8.50 7.70
C VAL A 5 -21.17 8.28 8.32
N GLY A 6 -20.15 8.12 7.48
CA GLY A 6 -18.75 8.03 7.90
C GLY A 6 -17.84 7.85 6.71
N GLU A 7 -16.58 7.53 6.98
CA GLU A 7 -15.60 7.15 5.97
C GLU A 7 -14.63 6.13 6.56
N ASP A 8 -14.04 5.33 5.68
CA ASP A 8 -12.85 4.56 6.00
C ASP A 8 -11.69 5.14 5.20
N ILE A 9 -10.56 5.33 5.86
CA ILE A 9 -9.33 5.85 5.25
C ILE A 9 -8.32 4.73 5.24
N THR A 10 -7.70 4.50 4.09
CA THR A 10 -6.57 3.58 3.98
C THR A 10 -5.37 4.31 3.41
N GLU A 11 -4.26 4.24 4.12
CA GLU A 11 -2.98 4.77 3.67
C GLU A 11 -2.17 3.67 3.00
N GLU A 12 -1.60 4.02 1.85
CA GLU A 12 -0.76 3.15 1.04
C GLU A 12 0.51 3.89 0.65
N LEU A 13 1.65 3.32 0.98
CA LEU A 13 2.96 3.83 0.62
C LEU A 13 3.33 3.32 -0.78
N GLU A 14 3.48 4.23 -1.72
CA GLU A 14 3.77 3.96 -3.11
C GLU A 14 5.12 4.54 -3.53
N TYR A 15 5.77 3.89 -4.49
CA TYR A 15 6.99 4.38 -5.11
C TYR A 15 6.70 4.81 -6.55
N ILE A 16 6.92 6.09 -6.82
CA ILE A 16 7.00 6.64 -8.18
C ILE A 16 8.50 6.84 -8.43
N PRO A 17 9.08 6.44 -9.57
CA PRO A 17 10.51 6.58 -9.81
C PRO A 17 11.08 7.94 -9.35
N GLY A 18 11.95 7.89 -8.34
CA GLY A 18 12.57 9.06 -7.70
C GLY A 18 11.88 9.65 -6.47
N ARG A 19 10.71 9.14 -6.02
CA ARG A 19 10.07 9.57 -4.76
C ARG A 19 9.07 8.57 -4.19
N PHE A 20 8.89 8.61 -2.88
CA PHE A 20 7.80 7.91 -2.19
C PHE A 20 6.60 8.84 -2.01
N VAL A 21 5.40 8.28 -2.11
CA VAL A 21 4.14 9.01 -1.86
C VAL A 21 3.24 8.18 -0.96
N ALA A 22 2.44 8.84 -0.12
CA ALA A 22 1.39 8.20 0.65
C ALA A 22 0.04 8.46 -0.03
N ASN A 23 -0.51 7.44 -0.67
CA ASN A 23 -1.85 7.47 -1.23
C ASN A 23 -2.87 7.33 -0.10
N ARG A 24 -3.76 8.32 0.04
CA ARG A 24 -4.86 8.28 1.02
C ARG A 24 -6.16 7.93 0.31
N ILE A 25 -6.56 6.68 0.41
CA ILE A 25 -7.79 6.16 -0.20
C ILE A 25 -8.93 6.38 0.79
N VAL A 26 -9.79 7.35 0.51
CA VAL A 26 -10.97 7.67 1.33
C VAL A 26 -12.19 6.99 0.70
N ARG A 27 -12.89 6.16 1.48
CA ARG A 27 -14.07 5.42 1.04
C ARG A 27 -15.27 5.83 1.90
N PRO A 28 -16.07 6.81 1.43
CA PRO A 28 -17.26 7.27 2.14
C PRO A 28 -18.27 6.14 2.33
N ARG A 29 -18.81 6.06 3.54
CA ARG A 29 -19.94 5.19 3.88
C ARG A 29 -21.22 5.98 3.71
N MET A 30 -22.08 5.54 2.81
CA MET A 30 -23.29 6.24 2.41
C MET A 30 -24.52 5.44 2.85
N ALA A 31 -25.48 6.12 3.46
CA ALA A 31 -26.78 5.55 3.80
C ALA A 31 -27.89 6.32 3.09
N CYS A 32 -28.84 5.60 2.49
CA CYS A 32 -30.06 6.20 1.95
C CYS A 32 -31.14 6.23 3.03
N LYS A 33 -31.67 7.41 3.33
CA LYS A 33 -32.78 7.54 4.30
C LYS A 33 -34.11 7.00 3.78
N ASP A 34 -34.31 7.00 2.48
CA ASP A 34 -35.63 6.73 1.89
C ASP A 34 -35.88 5.23 1.71
N CYS A 35 -34.80 4.45 1.53
CA CYS A 35 -34.87 3.01 1.30
C CYS A 35 -33.99 2.20 2.26
N GLU A 36 -33.47 2.84 3.32
CA GLU A 36 -32.65 2.24 4.39
C GLU A 36 -31.42 1.45 3.90
N SER A 37 -30.93 1.71 2.69
CA SER A 37 -29.80 1.01 2.10
C SER A 37 -28.46 1.61 2.52
N PHE A 38 -27.44 0.75 2.58
CA PHE A 38 -26.05 1.12 2.86
C PHE A 38 -25.15 0.78 1.67
N THR A 39 -24.26 1.71 1.29
CA THR A 39 -23.28 1.49 0.22
C THR A 39 -21.94 2.14 0.54
N GLN A 40 -20.86 1.51 0.10
CA GLN A 40 -19.49 1.98 0.22
C GLN A 40 -18.70 1.40 -0.96
N ALA A 41 -17.74 2.15 -1.49
CA ALA A 41 -16.84 1.63 -2.50
C ALA A 41 -15.89 0.58 -1.89
N ASP A 42 -15.61 -0.48 -2.63
CA ASP A 42 -14.61 -1.47 -2.24
C ASP A 42 -13.21 -0.85 -2.19
N LEU A 43 -12.33 -1.44 -1.38
CA LEU A 43 -10.93 -1.05 -1.38
C LEU A 43 -10.32 -1.56 -2.69
N PRO A 44 -9.53 -0.75 -3.42
CA PRO A 44 -8.78 -1.26 -4.57
C PRO A 44 -7.96 -2.48 -4.16
N SER A 45 -7.92 -3.48 -5.04
CA SER A 45 -7.10 -4.66 -4.82
C SER A 45 -5.62 -4.28 -4.71
N ARG A 46 -4.89 -5.06 -3.92
CA ARG A 46 -3.45 -4.86 -3.70
C ARG A 46 -2.69 -6.15 -3.98
N PRO A 47 -1.43 -6.06 -4.41
CA PRO A 47 -0.60 -7.25 -4.58
C PRO A 47 -0.43 -8.07 -3.29
N ILE A 48 -0.43 -7.41 -2.13
CA ILE A 48 -0.40 -8.04 -0.81
C ILE A 48 -1.56 -7.44 0.00
N GLU A 49 -2.61 -8.23 0.25
CA GLU A 49 -3.88 -7.73 0.80
C GLU A 49 -3.75 -7.02 2.15
N ARG A 50 -2.86 -7.52 3.02
CA ARG A 50 -2.65 -6.97 4.37
C ARG A 50 -1.46 -5.99 4.45
N GLY A 51 -0.85 -5.69 3.32
CA GLY A 51 0.29 -4.77 3.23
C GLY A 51 -0.16 -3.31 3.10
N ARG A 52 0.69 -2.40 3.57
CA ARG A 52 0.56 -0.95 3.35
C ARG A 52 1.29 -0.46 2.09
N LEU A 53 1.85 -1.36 1.29
CA LEU A 53 2.60 -0.99 0.09
C LEU A 53 1.70 -0.97 -1.15
N GLY A 54 1.97 0.00 -2.03
CA GLY A 54 1.45 0.03 -3.38
C GLY A 54 2.26 -0.88 -4.32
N PRO A 55 1.72 -1.18 -5.51
CA PRO A 55 2.37 -2.02 -6.52
C PRO A 55 3.73 -1.49 -7.01
N GLY A 56 3.90 -0.17 -7.14
CA GLY A 56 5.18 0.43 -7.56
C GLY A 56 6.29 0.24 -6.51
N LEU A 57 5.96 0.36 -5.22
CA LEU A 57 6.88 0.07 -4.13
C LEU A 57 7.28 -1.40 -4.09
N LEU A 58 6.31 -2.31 -4.28
CA LEU A 58 6.62 -3.73 -4.36
C LEU A 58 7.57 -4.02 -5.53
N ALA A 59 7.29 -3.45 -6.70
CA ALA A 59 8.15 -3.58 -7.87
C ALA A 59 9.57 -3.05 -7.58
N HIS A 60 9.70 -1.89 -6.95
CA HIS A 60 10.99 -1.31 -6.56
C HIS A 60 11.81 -2.26 -5.67
N VAL A 61 11.18 -2.87 -4.66
CA VAL A 61 11.83 -3.84 -3.74
C VAL A 61 12.25 -5.12 -4.46
N LEU A 62 11.40 -5.63 -5.36
CA LEU A 62 11.64 -6.85 -6.13
C LEU A 62 12.77 -6.66 -7.16
N VAL A 63 12.72 -5.59 -7.94
CA VAL A 63 13.80 -5.21 -8.89
C VAL A 63 15.11 -5.04 -8.14
N GLY A 64 15.10 -4.30 -7.02
CA GLY A 64 16.28 -4.15 -6.18
C GLY A 64 16.86 -5.48 -5.71
N LYS A 65 16.03 -6.51 -5.45
CA LYS A 65 16.53 -7.84 -5.02
C LYS A 65 17.07 -8.65 -6.19
N TYR A 66 16.27 -8.78 -7.24
CA TYR A 66 16.49 -9.78 -8.27
C TYR A 66 17.30 -9.25 -9.45
N CYS A 67 17.18 -7.96 -9.76
CA CYS A 67 17.90 -7.34 -10.88
C CYS A 67 19.17 -6.62 -10.38
N ASP A 68 19.07 -5.88 -9.29
CA ASP A 68 20.18 -5.03 -8.81
C ASP A 68 21.02 -5.70 -7.70
N HIS A 69 20.65 -6.91 -7.29
CA HIS A 69 21.33 -7.70 -6.26
C HIS A 69 21.54 -6.95 -4.93
N LEU A 70 20.61 -6.07 -4.56
CA LEU A 70 20.65 -5.31 -3.31
C LEU A 70 20.13 -6.17 -2.15
N LEU A 71 20.99 -6.36 -1.15
CA LEU A 71 20.62 -6.94 0.14
C LEU A 71 19.50 -6.13 0.82
N ARG A 72 18.70 -6.80 1.65
CA ARG A 72 17.56 -6.20 2.38
C ARG A 72 17.96 -4.98 3.21
N ASP A 73 19.06 -5.09 3.96
CA ASP A 73 19.57 -3.97 4.77
C ASP A 73 19.99 -2.77 3.91
N ARG A 74 20.46 -3.02 2.69
CA ARG A 74 20.82 -1.94 1.76
C ARG A 74 19.57 -1.25 1.22
N GLN A 75 18.53 -2.00 0.87
CA GLN A 75 17.25 -1.44 0.44
C GLN A 75 16.58 -0.63 1.56
N SER A 76 16.57 -1.14 2.79
CA SER A 76 16.09 -0.41 3.98
C SER A 76 16.79 0.93 4.15
N LYS A 77 18.13 0.95 4.08
CA LYS A 77 18.92 2.20 4.14
C LYS A 77 18.67 3.14 2.97
N ILE A 78 18.36 2.63 1.77
CA ILE A 78 18.00 3.46 0.61
C ILE A 78 16.67 4.16 0.86
N CYS A 79 15.64 3.43 1.31
CA CYS A 79 14.34 4.02 1.63
C CYS A 79 14.45 5.07 2.75
N ALA A 80 15.30 4.81 3.76
CA ALA A 80 15.53 5.74 4.87
C ALA A 80 16.12 7.10 4.43
N ARG A 81 16.75 7.19 3.25
CA ARG A 81 17.24 8.47 2.70
C ARG A 81 16.09 9.43 2.37
N ASP A 82 14.94 8.88 2.02
CA ASP A 82 13.70 9.63 1.75
C ASP A 82 12.76 9.61 2.96
N GLN A 83 13.29 9.41 4.17
CA GLN A 83 12.55 9.36 5.43
C GLN A 83 11.52 8.22 5.52
N VAL A 84 11.66 7.20 4.67
CA VAL A 84 10.83 5.99 4.69
C VAL A 84 11.57 4.90 5.45
N ASP A 85 11.27 4.78 6.75
CA ASP A 85 11.87 3.75 7.61
C ASP A 85 11.15 2.40 7.43
N LEU A 86 11.75 1.53 6.62
CA LEU A 86 11.28 0.17 6.40
C LEU A 86 12.25 -0.80 7.04
N HIS A 87 11.77 -1.52 8.05
CA HIS A 87 12.57 -2.55 8.71
C HIS A 87 12.88 -3.70 7.75
N ARG A 88 14.05 -4.34 7.91
CA ARG A 88 14.48 -5.44 7.04
C ARG A 88 13.46 -6.58 6.98
N SER A 89 12.79 -6.88 8.10
CA SER A 89 11.80 -7.96 8.18
C SER A 89 10.60 -7.65 7.30
N THR A 90 10.12 -6.40 7.31
CA THR A 90 9.04 -5.94 6.44
C THR A 90 9.36 -6.17 4.96
N LEU A 91 10.58 -5.83 4.54
CA LEU A 91 11.05 -6.07 3.17
C LEU A 91 11.20 -7.57 2.83
N THR A 92 11.52 -8.40 3.82
CA THR A 92 11.56 -9.86 3.66
C THR A 92 10.16 -10.42 3.50
N ASP A 93 9.25 -10.05 4.41
CA ASP A 93 7.85 -10.50 4.43
C ASP A 93 7.16 -10.18 3.10
N TRP A 94 7.38 -8.98 2.53
CA TRP A 94 6.78 -8.61 1.25
C TRP A 94 7.28 -9.45 0.09
N VAL A 95 8.55 -9.82 0.09
CA VAL A 95 9.12 -10.64 -0.98
C VAL A 95 8.75 -12.10 -0.84
N ASP A 96 8.56 -12.58 0.38
CA ASP A 96 8.06 -13.93 0.62
C ASP A 96 6.56 -14.04 0.29
N ALA A 97 5.78 -12.99 0.53
CA ALA A 97 4.37 -12.96 0.15
C ALA A 97 4.14 -13.14 -1.37
N VAL A 98 5.03 -12.62 -2.21
CA VAL A 98 4.91 -12.75 -3.68
C VAL A 98 5.44 -14.09 -4.20
N ARG A 99 6.27 -14.80 -3.42
CA ARG A 99 6.78 -16.12 -3.82
C ARG A 99 5.72 -17.21 -3.82
N HIS A 100 4.58 -16.96 -3.17
CA HIS A 100 3.48 -17.91 -3.02
C HIS A 100 2.24 -17.56 -3.86
N CYS A 101 2.35 -16.58 -4.76
CA CYS A 101 1.33 -16.30 -5.76
C CYS A 101 1.49 -17.18 -7.00
#